data_AF-A0A956XW11-F1
#
_entry.id   AF-A0A956XW11-F1
#
_cell.length_a   1.000
_cell.length_b   1.000
_cell.length_c   1.000
_cell.angle_alpha   90.00
_cell.angle_beta   90.00
_cell.angle_gamma   90.00
#
_symmetry.space_group_name_H-M   'P 1'
#
loop_
_entity.id
_entity.type
_entity.pdbx_description
1 polymer ?
#
loop_
_entity_poly.entity_id
_entity_poly.type
_entity_poly.pdbx_seq_one_letter_code
_entity_poly.pdbx_strand_id
1 'polypeptide(L)'
;MTTTIEPPRALELSDKAKAFIRLTRWREHVPYTIPAVTVGAMTAVHLSDGAALDWRIIPVVIANILAMSFAFMINDVADAPDDALNPKKKLNNVISSGVLSEREGTLGSALTFALSLGLFSLGGTWTLILGAIMLVLCYMYSAYPFRLKARPITDVLSHIFMLSGLLVMTGYFTYDQNPGAAWFVIAGATLFSAYGQFYNQIDDYEIDKAAGLKNTVVLLGKTGTSILMYSSAIGALLCM
;
A
#
# COMPACT_ATOMS: atom_id res chain seq x y z
N MET A 1 40.38 26.73 16.49
CA MET A 1 39.81 26.64 15.12
C MET A 1 38.29 26.59 15.27
N THR A 2 37.63 27.72 15.06
CA THR A 2 36.17 27.82 15.02
C THR A 2 35.69 27.31 13.66
N THR A 3 35.14 26.10 13.62
CA THR A 3 34.42 25.60 12.43
C THR A 3 33.16 26.44 12.28
N THR A 4 33.19 27.38 11.34
CA THR A 4 32.00 28.09 10.86
C THR A 4 31.11 27.04 10.20
N ILE A 5 30.06 26.62 10.91
CA ILE A 5 28.99 25.81 10.33
C ILE A 5 28.27 26.73 9.35
N GLU A 6 28.45 26.51 8.05
CA GLU A 6 27.68 27.23 7.04
C GLU A 6 26.18 27.03 7.32
N PRO A 7 25.37 28.10 7.21
CA PRO A 7 23.93 27.95 7.37
C PRO A 7 23.41 26.96 6.32
N PRO A 8 22.46 26.08 6.69
CA PRO A 8 21.93 25.08 5.76
C PRO A 8 21.42 25.77 4.49
N ARG A 9 21.92 25.33 3.34
CA ARG A 9 21.51 25.82 2.02
C ARG A 9 19.99 25.73 1.89
N ALA A 10 19.36 26.80 1.41
CA ALA A 10 17.94 26.75 1.06
C ALA A 10 17.71 25.66 0.00
N LEU A 11 16.78 24.74 0.27
CA LEU A 11 16.47 23.63 -0.65
C LEU A 11 16.01 24.19 -2.00
N GLU A 12 16.59 23.69 -3.09
CA GLU A 12 16.14 24.04 -4.42
C GLU A 12 14.81 23.33 -4.74
N LEU A 13 14.06 23.87 -5.72
CA LEU A 13 12.86 23.21 -6.23
C LEU A 13 13.14 21.78 -6.71
N SER A 14 14.34 21.56 -7.26
CA SER A 14 14.82 20.25 -7.72
C SER A 14 14.98 19.25 -6.57
N ASP A 15 15.36 19.71 -5.38
CA ASP A 15 15.51 18.87 -4.19
C ASP A 15 14.15 18.47 -3.63
N LYS A 16 13.19 19.40 -3.58
CA LYS A 16 11.81 19.11 -3.17
C LYS A 16 11.13 18.13 -4.12
N ALA A 17 11.31 18.29 -5.44
CA ALA A 17 10.76 17.36 -6.42
C ALA A 17 11.30 15.93 -6.22
N LYS A 18 12.62 15.79 -6.03
CA LYS A 18 13.24 14.50 -5.70
C LYS A 18 12.72 13.93 -4.37
N ALA A 19 12.49 14.79 -3.37
CA ALA A 19 11.95 14.37 -2.09
C ALA A 19 10.52 13.83 -2.21
N PHE A 20 9.65 14.46 -3.00
CA PHE A 20 8.32 13.92 -3.28
C PHE A 20 8.39 12.58 -4.01
N ILE A 21 9.27 12.42 -5.00
CA ILE A 21 9.48 11.13 -5.68
C ILE A 21 9.97 10.05 -4.71
N ARG A 22 10.82 10.40 -3.74
CA ARG A 22 11.24 9.47 -2.68
C ARG A 22 10.08 9.11 -1.75
N LEU A 23 9.25 10.09 -1.38
CA LEU A 23 8.11 9.90 -0.49
C LEU A 23 7.06 8.93 -1.06
N THR A 24 6.95 8.80 -2.39
CA THR A 24 6.04 7.81 -3.00
C THR A 24 6.51 6.36 -2.80
N ARG A 25 7.80 6.15 -2.54
CA ARG A 25 8.43 4.83 -2.44
C ARG A 25 8.09 3.92 -3.64
N TRP A 26 7.98 4.51 -4.83
CA TRP A 26 7.49 3.83 -6.04
C TRP A 26 8.20 2.51 -6.36
N ARG A 27 9.50 2.42 -6.09
CA ARG A 27 10.29 1.20 -6.34
C ARG A 27 9.85 0.01 -5.51
N GLU A 28 9.22 0.27 -4.37
CA GLU A 28 8.79 -0.77 -3.43
C GLU A 28 7.44 -1.36 -3.83
N HIS A 29 6.59 -0.58 -4.51
CA HIS A 29 5.22 -1.00 -4.79
C HIS A 29 4.88 -1.20 -6.26
N VAL A 30 5.45 -0.41 -7.17
CA VAL A 30 5.16 -0.53 -8.62
C VAL A 30 5.39 -1.97 -9.13
N PRO A 31 6.45 -2.71 -8.72
CA PRO A 31 6.69 -4.06 -9.21
C PRO A 31 5.58 -5.07 -8.90
N TYR A 32 4.84 -4.92 -7.79
CA TYR A 32 3.68 -5.78 -7.50
C TYR A 32 2.35 -5.14 -7.88
N THR A 33 2.26 -3.81 -7.92
CA THR A 33 1.02 -3.09 -8.24
C THR A 33 0.58 -3.34 -9.68
N ILE A 34 1.49 -3.22 -10.65
CA ILE A 34 1.16 -3.42 -12.07
C ILE A 34 0.68 -4.86 -12.31
N PRO A 35 1.41 -5.92 -11.91
CA PRO A 35 0.94 -7.28 -12.07
C PRO A 35 -0.44 -7.53 -11.44
N ALA A 36 -0.68 -7.11 -10.19
CA ALA A 36 -1.94 -7.36 -9.50
C ALA A 36 -3.15 -6.78 -10.27
N VAL A 37 -3.05 -5.52 -10.71
CA VAL A 37 -4.12 -4.86 -11.48
C VAL A 37 -4.31 -5.53 -12.85
N THR A 38 -3.21 -5.83 -13.54
CA THR A 38 -3.28 -6.47 -14.86
C THR A 38 -3.84 -7.89 -14.79
N VAL A 39 -3.53 -8.67 -13.75
CA VAL A 39 -4.11 -10.00 -13.52
C VAL A 39 -5.62 -9.88 -13.40
N GLY A 40 -6.14 -8.95 -12.59
CA GLY A 40 -7.58 -8.73 -12.47
C GLY A 40 -8.25 -8.42 -13.81
N ALA A 41 -7.68 -7.47 -14.56
CA ALA A 41 -8.20 -7.09 -15.87
C ALA A 41 -8.16 -8.24 -16.89
N MET A 42 -7.06 -9.00 -16.92
CA MET A 42 -6.90 -10.15 -17.82
C MET A 42 -7.84 -11.30 -17.42
N THR A 43 -8.07 -11.52 -16.13
CA THR A 43 -9.06 -12.51 -15.66
C THR A 43 -10.47 -12.14 -16.12
N ALA A 44 -10.87 -10.86 -16.04
CA ALA A 44 -12.15 -10.42 -16.57
C ALA A 44 -12.24 -10.65 -18.09
N VAL A 45 -11.23 -10.23 -18.85
CA VAL A 45 -11.18 -10.45 -20.31
C VAL A 45 -11.21 -11.93 -20.69
N HIS A 46 -10.58 -12.80 -19.89
CA HIS A 46 -10.55 -14.24 -20.13
C HIS A 46 -11.90 -14.91 -19.85
N LEU A 47 -12.61 -14.49 -18.80
CA LEU A 47 -13.84 -15.12 -18.33
C LEU A 47 -15.11 -14.54 -18.97
N SER A 48 -15.05 -13.30 -19.48
CA SER A 48 -16.20 -12.61 -20.04
C SER A 48 -16.18 -12.64 -21.58
N ASP A 49 -17.21 -13.26 -22.17
CA ASP A 49 -17.38 -13.32 -23.62
C ASP A 49 -17.43 -11.91 -24.23
N GLY A 50 -16.52 -11.63 -25.17
CA GLY A 50 -16.46 -10.37 -25.91
C GLY A 50 -15.82 -9.19 -25.16
N ALA A 51 -15.34 -9.39 -23.93
CA ALA A 51 -14.54 -8.39 -23.24
C ALA A 51 -13.15 -8.29 -23.90
N ALA A 52 -12.63 -7.06 -24.01
CA ALA A 52 -11.29 -6.79 -24.49
C ALA A 52 -10.68 -5.64 -23.70
N LEU A 53 -9.36 -5.66 -23.53
CA LEU A 53 -8.65 -4.52 -22.97
C LEU A 53 -8.81 -3.31 -23.88
N ASP A 54 -9.07 -2.16 -23.28
CA ASP A 54 -9.09 -0.88 -23.97
C ASP A 54 -8.27 0.15 -23.19
N TRP A 55 -8.38 1.42 -23.59
CA TRP A 55 -7.61 2.51 -23.00
C TRP A 55 -7.81 2.66 -21.48
N ARG A 56 -8.91 2.15 -20.90
CA ARG A 56 -9.24 2.27 -19.46
C ARG A 56 -8.23 1.58 -18.55
N ILE A 57 -7.49 0.58 -19.03
CA ILE A 57 -6.44 -0.06 -18.21
C ILE A 57 -5.34 0.93 -17.80
N ILE A 58 -5.02 1.90 -18.66
CA ILE A 58 -3.95 2.87 -18.42
C ILE A 58 -4.25 3.73 -17.19
N PRO A 59 -5.36 4.50 -17.12
CA PRO A 59 -5.68 5.28 -15.95
C PRO A 59 -5.93 4.42 -14.71
N VAL A 60 -6.47 3.20 -14.83
CA VAL A 60 -6.68 2.31 -13.67
C VAL A 60 -5.36 1.80 -13.07
N VAL A 61 -4.37 1.46 -13.90
CA VAL A 61 -3.02 1.11 -13.42
C VAL A 61 -2.36 2.31 -12.75
N ILE A 62 -2.42 3.50 -13.37
CA ILE A 62 -1.87 4.73 -12.77
C ILE A 62 -2.59 5.06 -11.46
N ALA A 63 -3.92 4.91 -11.39
CA ALA A 63 -4.71 5.14 -10.19
C ALA A 63 -4.24 4.26 -9.03
N ASN A 64 -4.03 2.96 -9.29
CA ASN A 64 -3.53 2.01 -8.29
C ASN A 64 -2.09 2.31 -7.86
N ILE A 65 -1.21 2.71 -8.78
CA ILE A 65 0.15 3.16 -8.45
C ILE A 65 0.07 4.36 -7.50
N LEU A 66 -0.75 5.36 -7.83
CA LEU A 66 -0.94 6.53 -6.98
C LEU A 66 -1.59 6.18 -5.64
N ALA A 67 -2.52 5.23 -5.58
CA ALA A 67 -3.12 4.79 -4.32
C ALA A 67 -2.09 4.14 -3.39
N MET A 68 -1.19 3.31 -3.93
CA MET A 68 -0.09 2.75 -3.15
C MET A 68 0.93 3.80 -2.76
N SER A 69 1.28 4.72 -3.67
CA SER A 69 2.12 5.87 -3.33
C SER A 69 1.49 6.68 -2.19
N PHE A 70 0.18 6.94 -2.23
CA PHE A 70 -0.55 7.59 -1.16
C PHE A 70 -0.42 6.83 0.17
N ALA A 71 -0.56 5.50 0.16
CA ALA A 71 -0.40 4.66 1.35
C ALA A 71 0.99 4.84 2.01
N PHE A 72 2.06 4.86 1.21
CA PHE A 72 3.42 5.12 1.71
C PHE A 72 3.62 6.56 2.15
N MET A 73 3.09 7.55 1.41
CA MET A 73 3.21 8.96 1.76
C MET A 73 2.51 9.27 3.09
N ILE A 74 1.26 8.82 3.28
CA ILE A 74 0.53 9.03 4.53
C ILE A 74 1.14 8.24 5.69
N ASN A 75 1.75 7.09 5.41
CA ASN A 75 2.52 6.35 6.40
C ASN A 75 3.70 7.18 6.93
N ASP A 76 4.54 7.70 6.04
CA ASP A 76 5.71 8.48 6.42
C ASP A 76 5.31 9.80 7.11
N VAL A 77 4.19 10.42 6.72
CA VAL A 77 3.61 11.57 7.46
C VAL A 77 3.23 11.17 8.88
N ALA A 78 2.46 10.09 9.05
CA ALA A 78 1.96 9.67 10.35
C ALA A 78 3.06 9.15 11.29
N ASP A 79 4.11 8.55 10.74
CA ASP A 79 5.25 8.01 11.49
C ASP A 79 6.38 9.03 11.67
N ALA A 80 6.32 10.20 11.03
CA ALA A 80 7.41 11.18 11.05
C ALA A 80 7.92 11.54 12.46
N PRO A 81 7.06 11.74 13.49
CA PRO A 81 7.50 12.00 14.86
C PRO A 81 8.27 10.83 15.48
N ASP A 82 7.78 9.59 15.28
CA ASP A 82 8.40 8.37 15.81
C ASP A 82 9.74 8.09 15.10
N ASP A 83 9.75 8.23 13.78
CA ASP A 83 10.94 8.01 12.94
C ASP A 83 12.06 9.01 13.24
N ALA A 84 11.73 10.23 13.68
CA ALA A 84 12.70 11.24 14.08
C ALA A 84 13.52 10.84 15.33
N LEU A 85 13.00 9.93 16.17
CA LEU A 85 13.68 9.43 17.36
C LEU A 85 14.72 8.34 17.05
N ASN A 86 14.64 7.70 15.88
CA ASN A 86 15.57 6.66 15.46
C ASN A 86 16.53 7.20 14.37
N PRO A 87 17.86 7.24 14.61
CA PRO A 87 18.81 7.80 13.65
C PRO A 87 18.75 7.19 12.25
N LYS A 88 18.49 5.88 12.15
CA LYS A 88 18.40 5.17 10.86
C LYS A 88 17.09 5.50 10.13
N LYS A 89 15.96 5.51 10.85
CA LYS A 89 14.65 5.80 10.25
C LYS A 89 14.51 7.27 9.84
N LYS A 90 15.05 8.19 10.65
CA LYS A 90 15.07 9.63 10.37
C LYS A 90 15.65 9.96 8.99
N LEU A 91 16.72 9.29 8.56
CA LEU A 91 17.37 9.55 7.27
C LEU A 91 16.57 9.01 6.07
N ASN A 92 15.76 7.98 6.30
CA ASN A 92 14.96 7.35 5.26
C ASN A 92 13.66 8.12 5.01
N ASN A 93 13.02 8.61 6.08
CA ASN A 93 11.81 9.41 6.01
C ASN A 93 12.15 10.88 5.68
N VAL A 94 11.72 11.35 4.51
CA VAL A 94 12.02 12.72 4.02
C VAL A 94 11.36 13.81 4.86
N ILE A 95 10.34 13.47 5.65
CA ILE A 95 9.68 14.38 6.58
C ILE A 95 10.45 14.43 7.90
N SER A 96 10.81 13.27 8.47
CA SER A 96 11.61 13.21 9.70
C SER A 96 13.01 13.81 9.56
N SER A 97 13.61 13.73 8.38
CA SER A 97 14.89 14.39 8.06
C SER A 97 14.77 15.91 7.83
N GLY A 98 13.54 16.45 7.75
CA GLY A 98 13.28 17.87 7.54
C GLY A 98 13.43 18.35 6.10
N VAL A 99 13.56 17.44 5.12
CA VAL A 99 13.63 17.80 3.69
C VAL A 99 12.26 18.29 3.19
N LEU A 100 11.20 17.63 3.64
CA LEU A 100 9.82 18.10 3.50
C LEU A 100 9.24 18.40 4.88
N SER A 101 8.43 19.45 4.98
CA SER A 101 7.61 19.67 6.16
C SER A 101 6.44 18.68 6.21
N GLU A 102 5.89 18.45 7.41
CA GLU A 102 4.67 17.64 7.58
C GLU A 102 3.51 18.17 6.73
N ARG A 103 3.38 19.50 6.62
CA ARG A 103 2.37 20.15 5.77
C ARG A 103 2.58 19.82 4.30
N GLU A 104 3.80 19.85 3.80
CA GLU A 104 4.13 19.49 2.42
C GLU A 104 3.85 18.01 2.14
N GLY A 105 4.25 17.12 3.06
CA GLY A 105 3.94 15.69 2.97
C GLY A 105 2.44 15.40 2.94
N THR A 106 1.68 16.07 3.82
CA THR A 106 0.22 15.94 3.92
C THR A 106 -0.49 16.49 2.68
N LEU A 107 -0.09 17.65 2.17
CA LEU A 107 -0.67 18.21 0.95
C LEU A 107 -0.33 17.33 -0.26
N GLY A 108 0.91 16.85 -0.36
CA GLY A 108 1.32 15.93 -1.40
C GLY A 108 0.51 14.64 -1.37
N SER A 109 0.32 14.03 -0.20
CA SER A 109 -0.47 12.80 -0.07
C SER A 109 -1.94 13.05 -0.41
N ALA A 110 -2.53 14.16 0.03
CA ALA A 110 -3.91 14.54 -0.32
C ALA A 110 -4.11 14.77 -1.83
N LEU A 111 -3.15 15.40 -2.52
CA LEU A 111 -3.18 15.57 -3.97
C LEU A 111 -3.06 14.22 -4.70
N THR A 112 -2.16 13.34 -4.24
CA THR A 112 -2.02 11.97 -4.77
C THR A 112 -3.31 11.17 -4.60
N PHE A 113 -3.96 11.28 -3.43
CA PHE A 113 -5.28 10.69 -3.16
C PHE A 113 -6.33 11.18 -4.17
N ALA A 114 -6.45 12.51 -4.33
CA ALA A 114 -7.46 13.10 -5.19
C ALA A 114 -7.25 12.71 -6.67
N LEU A 115 -5.99 12.69 -7.13
CA LEU A 115 -5.65 12.27 -8.49
C LEU A 115 -5.95 10.79 -8.71
N SER A 116 -5.59 9.92 -7.76
CA SER A 116 -5.90 8.49 -7.80
C SER A 116 -7.41 8.26 -7.91
N LEU A 117 -8.20 8.92 -7.05
CA LEU A 117 -9.66 8.82 -7.06
C LEU A 117 -10.27 9.30 -8.39
N GLY A 118 -9.78 10.42 -8.92
CA GLY A 118 -10.18 10.93 -10.23
C GLY A 118 -9.91 9.93 -11.36
N LEU A 119 -8.75 9.28 -11.36
CA LEU A 119 -8.40 8.29 -12.38
C LEU A 119 -9.21 6.98 -12.25
N PHE A 120 -9.56 6.55 -11.03
CA PHE A 120 -10.45 5.39 -10.85
C PHE A 120 -11.82 5.59 -11.49
N SER A 121 -12.32 6.84 -11.56
CA SER A 121 -13.60 7.14 -12.22
C SER A 121 -13.60 6.78 -13.72
N LEU A 122 -12.44 6.76 -14.36
CA LEU A 122 -12.29 6.38 -15.77
C LEU A 122 -12.40 4.85 -15.99
N GLY A 123 -12.31 4.06 -14.91
CA GLY A 123 -12.50 2.60 -14.96
C GLY A 123 -13.96 2.15 -14.86
N GLY A 124 -14.88 3.05 -14.50
CA GLY A 124 -16.30 2.76 -14.28
C GLY A 124 -16.71 2.77 -12.80
N THR A 125 -18.01 2.65 -12.54
CA THR A 125 -18.59 2.86 -11.19
C THR A 125 -18.03 1.91 -10.13
N TRP A 126 -17.93 0.62 -10.42
CA TRP A 126 -17.41 -0.35 -9.46
C TRP A 126 -15.92 -0.18 -9.20
N THR A 127 -15.14 0.10 -10.24
CA THR A 127 -13.72 0.46 -10.11
C THR A 127 -13.52 1.70 -9.24
N LEU A 128 -14.37 2.72 -9.39
CA LEU A 128 -14.36 3.91 -8.54
C LEU A 128 -14.67 3.59 -7.08
N ILE A 129 -15.72 2.81 -6.81
CA ILE A 129 -16.11 2.43 -5.46
C ILE A 129 -14.99 1.64 -4.77
N LEU A 130 -14.43 0.64 -5.46
CA LEU A 130 -13.34 -0.19 -4.93
C LEU A 130 -12.06 0.61 -4.74
N GLY A 131 -11.72 1.49 -5.68
CA GLY A 131 -10.59 2.41 -5.55
C GLY A 131 -10.76 3.38 -4.38
N ALA A 132 -11.96 3.90 -4.16
CA ALA A 132 -12.28 4.75 -3.01
C ALA A 132 -12.15 3.99 -1.68
N ILE A 133 -12.68 2.75 -1.61
CA ILE A 133 -12.51 1.87 -0.45
C ILE A 133 -11.02 1.63 -0.17
N MET A 134 -10.23 1.35 -1.21
CA MET A 134 -8.79 1.15 -1.08
C MET A 134 -8.10 2.40 -0.53
N LEU A 135 -8.38 3.58 -1.08
CA LEU A 135 -7.79 4.83 -0.60
C LEU A 135 -8.16 5.14 0.86
N VAL A 136 -9.42 4.89 1.27
CA VAL A 136 -9.84 5.03 2.67
C VAL A 136 -9.08 4.03 3.55
N LEU A 137 -8.91 2.80 3.09
CA LEU A 137 -8.17 1.77 3.82
C LEU A 137 -6.68 2.15 3.96
N CYS A 138 -6.05 2.69 2.91
CA CYS A 138 -4.69 3.24 2.95
C CYS A 138 -4.55 4.31 4.03
N TYR A 139 -5.54 5.21 4.13
CA TYR A 139 -5.55 6.25 5.17
C TYR A 139 -5.70 5.62 6.57
N MET A 140 -6.71 4.78 6.77
CA MET A 140 -6.99 4.14 8.07
C MET A 140 -5.85 3.23 8.55
N TYR A 141 -5.08 2.64 7.63
CA TYR A 141 -3.94 1.80 7.94
C TYR A 141 -2.91 2.50 8.82
N SER A 142 -2.56 3.75 8.48
CA SER A 142 -1.48 4.49 9.14
C SER A 142 -1.93 5.68 9.97
N ALA A 143 -2.99 6.37 9.56
CA ALA A 143 -3.40 7.63 10.19
C ALA A 143 -4.10 7.43 11.55
N TYR A 144 -3.87 8.37 12.47
CA TYR A 144 -4.59 8.44 13.74
C TYR A 144 -6.04 8.91 13.52
N PRO A 145 -7.00 8.45 14.34
CA PRO A 145 -6.86 7.52 15.49
C PRO A 145 -6.94 6.02 15.11
N PHE A 146 -7.09 5.69 13.82
CA PHE A 146 -7.34 4.30 13.37
C PHE A 146 -6.09 3.43 13.51
N ARG A 147 -5.01 3.77 12.79
CA ARG A 147 -3.70 3.10 12.77
C ARG A 147 -3.86 1.57 12.79
N LEU A 148 -4.62 1.03 11.83
CA LEU A 148 -5.00 -0.40 11.79
C LEU A 148 -3.78 -1.33 11.80
N LYS A 149 -2.64 -0.88 11.26
CA LYS A 149 -1.35 -1.60 11.29
C LYS A 149 -0.86 -1.96 12.70
N ALA A 150 -1.32 -1.25 13.73
CA ALA A 150 -0.92 -1.45 15.12
C ALA A 150 -1.93 -2.26 15.94
N ARG A 151 -2.97 -2.83 15.30
CA ARG A 151 -4.05 -3.58 15.95
C ARG A 151 -4.11 -5.00 15.37
N PRO A 152 -4.34 -6.04 16.19
CA PRO A 152 -4.33 -7.40 15.70
C PRO A 152 -5.50 -7.64 14.77
N ILE A 153 -5.35 -8.57 13.84
CA ILE A 153 -6.28 -8.97 12.77
C ILE A 153 -6.44 -7.86 11.73
N THR A 154 -6.74 -6.63 12.14
CA THR A 154 -6.95 -5.52 11.22
C THR A 154 -5.68 -5.12 10.49
N ASP A 155 -4.51 -5.27 11.11
CA ASP A 155 -3.21 -5.09 10.47
C ASP A 155 -3.05 -5.99 9.23
N VAL A 156 -3.40 -7.27 9.36
CA VAL A 156 -3.31 -8.23 8.26
C VAL A 156 -4.43 -7.99 7.24
N LEU A 157 -5.68 -7.87 7.68
CA LEU A 157 -6.82 -7.67 6.77
C LEU A 157 -6.65 -6.41 5.92
N SER A 158 -6.28 -5.29 6.55
CA SER A 158 -6.06 -4.05 5.80
C SER A 158 -4.89 -4.16 4.83
N HIS A 159 -3.80 -4.83 5.21
CA HIS A 159 -2.66 -5.07 4.34
C HIS A 159 -3.03 -5.89 3.11
N ILE A 160 -3.67 -7.06 3.28
CA ILE A 160 -3.93 -7.99 2.18
C ILE A 160 -4.95 -7.43 1.18
N PHE A 161 -5.89 -6.60 1.64
CA PHE A 161 -6.80 -5.90 0.74
C PHE A 161 -6.11 -4.75 0.02
N MET A 162 -5.27 -3.95 0.70
CA MET A 162 -4.57 -2.81 0.11
C MET A 162 -3.49 -3.23 -0.90
N LEU A 163 -2.66 -4.23 -0.57
CA LEU A 163 -1.51 -4.65 -1.40
C LEU A 163 -1.85 -5.77 -2.38
N SER A 164 -3.09 -6.27 -2.41
CA SER A 164 -3.47 -7.34 -3.33
C SER A 164 -4.96 -7.32 -3.69
N GLY A 165 -5.86 -7.67 -2.78
CA GLY A 165 -7.27 -7.94 -3.10
C GLY A 165 -7.93 -6.79 -3.89
N LEU A 166 -7.83 -5.55 -3.42
CA LEU A 166 -8.41 -4.39 -4.09
C LEU A 166 -7.67 -3.99 -5.36
N LEU A 167 -6.36 -4.27 -5.48
CA LEU A 167 -5.60 -4.06 -6.71
C LEU A 167 -6.13 -4.98 -7.82
N VAL A 168 -6.32 -6.26 -7.52
CA VAL A 168 -6.89 -7.24 -8.46
C VAL A 168 -8.33 -6.89 -8.78
N MET A 169 -9.14 -6.57 -7.77
CA MET A 169 -10.55 -6.24 -7.96
C MET A 169 -10.75 -4.98 -8.81
N THR A 170 -9.97 -3.90 -8.61
CA THR A 170 -10.11 -2.70 -9.46
C THR A 170 -9.77 -2.99 -10.93
N GLY A 171 -8.81 -3.87 -11.20
CA GLY A 171 -8.54 -4.38 -12.54
C GLY A 171 -9.71 -5.18 -13.13
N TYR A 172 -10.26 -6.13 -12.37
CA TYR A 172 -11.37 -6.98 -12.80
C TYR A 172 -12.64 -6.18 -13.09
N PHE A 173 -13.07 -5.37 -12.11
CA PHE A 173 -14.33 -4.62 -12.15
C PHE A 173 -14.35 -3.47 -13.17
N THR A 174 -13.23 -3.23 -13.85
CA THR A 174 -13.16 -2.34 -15.02
C THR A 174 -13.80 -2.99 -16.26
N TYR A 175 -13.77 -4.33 -16.36
CA TYR A 175 -14.18 -5.06 -17.57
C TYR A 175 -15.36 -6.00 -17.35
N ASP A 176 -15.61 -6.45 -16.12
CA ASP A 176 -16.78 -7.29 -15.79
C ASP A 176 -17.31 -7.04 -14.37
N GLN A 177 -18.60 -7.27 -14.17
CA GLN A 177 -19.28 -7.14 -12.89
C GLN A 177 -19.72 -8.49 -12.30
N ASN A 178 -19.48 -9.59 -13.02
CA ASN A 178 -19.89 -10.95 -12.63
C ASN A 178 -18.68 -11.83 -12.32
N PRO A 179 -18.01 -11.62 -11.17
CA PRO A 179 -16.74 -12.27 -10.84
C PRO A 179 -16.72 -13.79 -10.97
N GLY A 180 -17.78 -14.51 -10.61
CA GLY A 180 -17.85 -15.97 -10.82
C GLY A 180 -16.56 -16.69 -10.37
N ALA A 181 -15.88 -17.35 -11.31
CA ALA A 181 -14.62 -18.04 -11.07
C ALA A 181 -13.43 -17.10 -10.74
N ALA A 182 -13.49 -15.82 -11.09
CA ALA A 182 -12.47 -14.82 -10.73
C ALA A 182 -12.31 -14.65 -9.22
N TRP A 183 -13.32 -15.01 -8.41
CA TRP A 183 -13.17 -15.02 -6.96
C TRP A 183 -12.05 -15.94 -6.48
N PHE A 184 -11.78 -17.04 -7.19
CA PHE A 184 -10.62 -17.88 -6.88
C PHE A 184 -9.31 -17.14 -7.14
N VAL A 185 -9.17 -16.44 -8.27
CA VAL A 185 -7.97 -15.62 -8.55
C VAL A 185 -7.78 -14.51 -7.52
N ILE A 186 -8.86 -13.79 -7.17
CA ILE A 186 -8.83 -12.72 -6.16
C ILE A 186 -8.45 -13.29 -4.78
N ALA A 187 -9.06 -14.41 -4.37
CA ALA A 187 -8.76 -15.06 -3.10
C ALA A 187 -7.32 -15.58 -3.08
N GLY A 188 -6.86 -16.22 -4.15
CA GLY A 188 -5.50 -16.74 -4.29
C GLY A 188 -4.45 -15.64 -4.17
N ALA A 189 -4.63 -14.53 -4.89
CA ALA A 189 -3.75 -13.37 -4.79
C ALA A 189 -3.78 -12.73 -3.39
N THR A 190 -4.95 -12.66 -2.74
CA THR A 190 -5.10 -12.09 -1.40
C THR A 190 -4.41 -12.97 -0.34
N LEU A 191 -4.55 -14.30 -0.45
CA LEU A 191 -3.90 -15.26 0.43
C LEU A 191 -2.38 -15.30 0.22
N PHE A 192 -1.90 -15.14 -1.01
CA PHE A 192 -0.47 -14.99 -1.27
C PHE A 192 0.10 -13.72 -0.61
N SER A 193 -0.65 -12.60 -0.64
CA SER A 193 -0.29 -11.40 0.11
C SER A 193 -0.31 -11.64 1.63
N ALA A 194 -1.27 -12.42 2.14
CA ALA A 194 -1.31 -12.80 3.55
C ALA A 194 -0.06 -13.58 3.97
N TYR A 195 0.38 -14.55 3.15
CA TYR A 195 1.65 -15.25 3.36
C TYR A 195 2.82 -14.27 3.52
N GLY A 196 2.96 -13.32 2.59
CA GLY A 196 4.03 -12.31 2.64
C GLY A 196 3.95 -11.43 3.90
N GLN A 197 2.75 -11.02 4.29
CA GLN A 197 2.56 -10.20 5.49
C GLN A 197 2.91 -10.97 6.77
N PHE A 198 2.49 -12.23 6.89
CA PHE A 198 2.86 -13.06 8.03
C PHE A 198 4.36 -13.34 8.07
N TYR A 199 5.00 -13.58 6.92
CA TYR A 199 6.45 -13.74 6.82
C TYR A 199 7.17 -12.51 7.40
N ASN A 200 6.81 -11.30 6.94
CA ASN A 200 7.42 -10.05 7.43
C ASN A 200 7.19 -9.87 8.94
N GLN A 201 5.99 -10.14 9.43
CA GLN A 201 5.69 -10.00 10.85
C GLN A 201 6.47 -10.98 11.74
N ILE A 202 6.72 -12.21 11.27
CA ILE A 202 7.55 -13.17 12.02
C ILE A 202 8.99 -12.65 12.17
N ASP A 203 9.55 -12.09 11.08
CA ASP A 203 10.89 -11.50 11.08
C ASP A 203 10.97 -10.27 12.00
N ASP A 204 9.92 -9.44 12.02
CA ASP A 204 9.86 -8.21 12.82
C ASP A 204 9.39 -8.41 14.27
N TYR A 205 9.01 -9.63 14.68
CA TYR A 205 8.35 -9.90 15.96
C TYR A 205 9.06 -9.30 17.19
N GLU A 206 10.38 -9.45 17.31
CA GLU A 206 11.11 -8.93 18.48
C GLU A 206 11.14 -7.40 18.50
N ILE A 207 11.23 -6.78 17.32
CA ILE A 207 11.25 -5.32 17.13
C ILE A 207 9.87 -4.76 17.48
N ASP A 208 8.81 -5.37 16.94
CA ASP A 208 7.42 -4.95 17.16
C ASP A 208 7.01 -5.09 18.63
N LYS A 209 7.42 -6.19 19.26
CA LYS A 209 7.18 -6.44 20.68
C LYS A 209 7.91 -5.41 21.55
N ALA A 210 9.18 -5.10 21.25
CA ALA A 210 9.95 -4.08 21.97
C ALA A 210 9.38 -2.67 21.78
N ALA A 211 8.80 -2.39 20.61
CA ALA A 211 8.10 -1.13 20.31
C ALA A 211 6.69 -1.02 20.94
N GLY A 212 6.22 -2.08 21.62
CA GLY A 212 4.90 -2.09 22.27
C GLY A 212 3.72 -2.18 21.30
N LEU A 213 3.96 -2.61 20.05
CA LEU A 213 2.90 -2.84 19.08
C LEU A 213 2.04 -4.04 19.50
N LYS A 214 0.76 -3.98 19.14
CA LYS A 214 -0.21 -5.05 19.39
C LYS A 214 -0.72 -5.59 18.06
N ASN A 215 0.17 -5.94 17.14
CA ASN A 215 -0.21 -6.51 15.85
C ASN A 215 -0.46 -8.03 15.96
N THR A 216 -0.82 -8.68 14.85
CA THR A 216 -1.25 -10.09 14.85
C THR A 216 -0.17 -11.04 15.36
N VAL A 217 1.09 -10.85 14.95
CA VAL A 217 2.20 -11.72 15.41
C VAL A 217 2.47 -11.57 16.90
N VAL A 218 2.34 -10.36 17.47
CA VAL A 218 2.50 -10.15 18.92
C VAL A 218 1.39 -10.86 19.69
N LEU A 219 0.17 -10.91 19.14
CA LEU A 219 -0.96 -11.60 19.75
C LEU A 219 -0.82 -13.14 19.69
N LEU A 220 -0.46 -13.69 18.52
CA LEU A 220 -0.45 -15.14 18.27
C LEU A 220 0.91 -15.80 18.57
N GLY A 221 1.97 -15.00 18.70
CA GLY A 221 3.35 -15.46 18.72
C GLY A 221 3.84 -15.96 17.36
N LYS A 222 5.14 -16.25 17.25
CA LYS A 222 5.76 -16.74 16.01
C LYS A 222 5.10 -18.04 15.52
N THR A 223 4.88 -19.01 16.40
CA THR A 223 4.31 -20.32 16.03
C THR A 223 2.89 -20.21 15.44
N GLY A 224 1.99 -19.48 16.11
CA GLY A 224 0.63 -19.28 15.60
C GLY A 224 0.61 -18.55 14.26
N THR A 225 1.50 -17.56 14.12
CA THR A 225 1.66 -16.79 12.88
C THR A 225 2.24 -17.63 11.75
N SER A 226 3.20 -18.52 12.02
CA SER A 226 3.75 -19.46 11.03
C SER A 226 2.68 -20.43 10.51
N ILE A 227 1.77 -20.90 11.37
CA ILE A 227 0.64 -21.74 10.94
C ILE A 227 -0.22 -20.96 9.95
N LEU A 228 -0.63 -19.73 10.28
CA LEU A 228 -1.42 -18.89 9.38
C LEU A 228 -0.69 -18.58 8.07
N MET A 229 0.62 -18.33 8.13
CA MET A 229 1.49 -18.12 6.96
C MET A 229 1.41 -19.30 6.00
N TYR A 230 1.68 -20.53 6.48
CA TYR A 230 1.65 -21.72 5.63
C TYR A 230 0.23 -22.09 5.17
N SER A 231 -0.78 -21.92 6.02
CA SER A 231 -2.18 -22.10 5.63
C SER A 231 -2.59 -21.14 4.51
N SER A 232 -2.12 -19.90 4.55
CA SER A 232 -2.37 -18.92 3.49
C SER A 232 -1.70 -19.32 2.17
N ALA A 233 -0.46 -19.82 2.22
CA ALA A 233 0.22 -20.33 1.03
C ALA A 233 -0.51 -21.54 0.41
N ILE A 234 -0.93 -22.50 1.24
CA ILE A 234 -1.71 -23.67 0.77
C ILE A 234 -3.05 -23.22 0.17
N GLY A 235 -3.77 -22.34 0.87
CA GLY A 235 -5.04 -21.80 0.39
C GLY A 235 -4.88 -21.05 -0.93
N ALA A 236 -3.79 -20.29 -1.11
CA ALA A 236 -3.50 -19.60 -2.36
C ALA A 236 -3.32 -20.60 -3.53
N LEU A 237 -2.58 -21.69 -3.29
CA LEU A 237 -2.38 -22.75 -4.28
C LEU A 237 -3.67 -23.51 -4.63
N LEU A 238 -4.58 -23.68 -3.67
CA LEU A 238 -5.88 -24.32 -3.92
C LEU A 238 -6.84 -23.45 -4.73
N CYS A 239 -6.57 -22.15 -4.84
CA CYS A 239 -7.37 -21.21 -5.62
C CYS A 239 -6.86 -21.01 -7.06
N MET A 240 -5.66 -21.50 -7.40
CA MET A 240 -5.06 -21.39 -8.74
C MET A 240 -5.19 -22.71 -9.49
#